data_AF-A0A0W0UKP0-F1
#
_entry.id   AF-A0A0W0UKP0-F1
#
_cell.length_a   1.000
_cell.length_b   1.000
_cell.length_c   1.000
_cell.angle_alpha   90.00
_cell.angle_beta   90.00
_cell.angle_gamma   90.00
#
_symmetry.space_group_name_H-M   'P 1'
#
loop_
_entity.id
_entity.type
_entity.pdbx_description
1 polymer ?
#
loop_
_entity_poly.entity_id
_entity_poly.type
_entity_poly.pdbx_seq_one_letter_code
_entity_poly.pdbx_strand_id
1 'polypeptide(L)'
;MLIYLGQQLTKFKDKIGGKNQHEIDGFYRDEEGHEFFIKKPADINELFTELFAGLLIDEFKRRDLIPKHYHDSFICATYIRLEDGSYALIQPKVSFKELYKIIGTGNKEGSDRHVLMEILFGPDYYVSLTEIKNQFGLSFILMLSLLIGDYSVHSGNVVCLDSDTSDTNVMQFARIDLGAAFRNFGCKENHTNILNPVEYQGWFNPAALTKGYFLNYKKIIGLFPAMAEKATELHFQLDNALLEDILAAVFATMPADLINHTAKEKLAKYLGIDSFNQVTLGSHQVYPQFSQDFIEIFNVRLKKIGELQDLIPANQGKLYRSLSVEDLRSPAKLALITNDNFSFIEQMEVWQETLTDSETTLLAVNNIDLAVVSHKFNDFLNAFLQQIEFTCHDNHKNTQPSWKDSQTLTFCPEAAYLRDSFLLKTDSSPLFNDKELEKVKKNLDSPWKEVKHVLTACLYVVITIRIAKEIHSSDNLEDTNNYALSNLFFNLKEHLNLFIESYQLFMERFIFPNCPLKKNSQTLEASFPEPSVSGKNQFFKAASNKEFSIALENPPKMETLSPGDTLPAKTY
;
A
#
# COMPACT_ATOMS: atom_id res chain seq x y z
N MET A 1 28.89 15.83 22.47
CA MET A 1 27.87 16.56 21.67
C MET A 1 28.02 16.18 20.21
N LEU A 2 26.98 15.65 19.58
CA LEU A 2 27.02 15.30 18.15
C LEU A 2 26.31 16.38 17.34
N ILE A 3 26.90 16.77 16.22
CA ILE A 3 26.34 17.75 15.28
C ILE A 3 26.19 17.08 13.91
N TYR A 4 25.00 17.17 13.32
CA TYR A 4 24.72 16.65 12.00
C TYR A 4 23.95 17.69 11.20
N LEU A 5 24.44 18.03 10.00
CA LEU A 5 23.87 19.08 9.14
C LEU A 5 23.63 20.42 9.86
N GLY A 6 24.52 20.77 10.80
CA GLY A 6 24.41 21.99 11.61
C GLY A 6 23.47 21.89 12.81
N GLN A 7 22.73 20.78 12.96
CA GLN A 7 21.82 20.54 14.06
C GLN A 7 22.47 19.72 15.18
N GLN A 8 22.20 20.09 16.42
CA GLN A 8 22.65 19.32 17.58
C GLN A 8 21.77 18.08 17.78
N LEU A 9 22.41 16.92 17.96
CA LEU A 9 21.73 15.65 18.21
C LEU A 9 21.80 15.26 19.69
N THR A 10 20.63 14.93 20.25
CA THR A 10 20.50 14.44 21.64
C THR A 10 20.11 12.97 21.64
N LYS A 11 20.89 12.14 22.34
CA LYS A 11 20.59 10.71 22.52
C LYS A 11 19.36 10.55 23.40
N PHE A 12 18.35 9.79 22.96
CA PHE A 12 17.14 9.55 23.74
C PHE A 12 16.87 8.07 24.02
N LYS A 13 17.56 7.16 23.33
CA LYS A 13 17.42 5.71 23.54
C LYS A 13 18.68 4.96 23.14
N ASP A 14 19.07 3.97 23.94
CA ASP A 14 20.18 3.07 23.60
C ASP A 14 19.76 1.99 22.60
N LYS A 15 20.75 1.47 21.86
CA LYS A 15 20.59 0.30 21.01
C LYS A 15 20.49 -0.96 21.89
N ILE A 16 19.46 -1.76 21.71
CA ILE A 16 19.18 -2.94 22.56
C ILE A 16 19.77 -4.24 21.97
N GLY A 17 20.12 -4.27 20.66
CA GLY A 17 20.63 -5.47 19.97
C GLY A 17 21.89 -5.23 19.14
N GLY A 18 22.40 -6.28 18.48
CA GLY A 18 23.57 -6.23 17.59
C GLY A 18 24.92 -6.55 18.27
N LYS A 19 25.91 -6.98 17.47
CA LYS A 19 27.22 -7.48 17.96
C LYS A 19 28.14 -6.41 18.54
N ASN A 20 28.00 -5.18 18.07
CA ASN A 20 28.79 -4.03 18.50
C ASN A 20 27.91 -3.12 19.37
N GLN A 21 28.46 -2.75 20.53
CA GLN A 21 27.90 -1.77 21.45
C GLN A 21 29.00 -0.75 21.79
N HIS A 22 29.07 0.34 21.03
CA HIS A 22 29.82 1.52 21.42
C HIS A 22 28.93 2.45 22.26
N GLU A 23 29.53 3.27 23.12
CA GLU A 23 28.80 4.27 23.94
C GLU A 23 27.92 5.21 23.10
N ILE A 24 28.34 5.47 21.85
CA ILE A 24 27.61 6.35 20.94
C ILE A 24 26.51 5.64 20.17
N ASP A 25 26.43 4.30 20.24
CA ASP A 25 25.41 3.55 19.52
C ASP A 25 24.03 3.83 20.14
N GLY A 26 23.05 4.21 19.32
CA GLY A 26 21.70 4.46 19.79
C GLY A 26 20.89 5.37 18.88
N PHE A 27 19.78 5.84 19.44
CA PHE A 27 18.82 6.71 18.76
C PHE A 27 18.95 8.13 19.27
N TYR A 28 18.97 9.05 18.31
CA TYR A 28 19.21 10.47 18.50
C TYR A 28 18.08 11.28 17.86
N ARG A 29 17.82 12.46 18.40
CA ARG A 29 16.84 13.40 17.86
C ARG A 29 17.46 14.79 17.76
N ASP A 30 17.14 15.50 16.70
CA ASP A 30 17.47 16.93 16.57
C ASP A 30 16.41 17.83 17.25
N GLU A 31 16.60 19.14 17.18
CA GLU A 31 15.65 20.12 17.74
C GLU A 31 14.32 20.19 16.94
N GLU A 32 14.35 19.81 15.67
CA GLU A 32 13.18 19.81 14.77
C GLU A 32 12.31 18.56 14.92
N GLY A 33 12.81 17.54 15.64
CA GLY A 33 12.12 16.30 15.93
C GLY A 33 12.49 15.13 15.02
N HIS A 34 13.42 15.32 14.07
CA HIS A 34 13.91 14.23 13.23
C HIS A 34 14.72 13.23 14.05
N GLU A 35 14.44 11.95 13.85
CA GLU A 35 15.08 10.86 14.58
C GLU A 35 16.06 10.10 13.71
N PHE A 36 17.19 9.76 14.31
CA PHE A 36 18.30 9.09 13.66
C PHE A 36 18.76 7.89 14.49
N PHE A 37 19.28 6.88 13.81
CA PHE A 37 20.07 5.83 14.43
C PHE A 37 21.55 6.05 14.09
N ILE A 38 22.40 6.05 15.12
CA ILE A 38 23.84 6.20 14.98
C ILE A 38 24.51 4.92 15.47
N LYS A 39 25.46 4.39 14.68
CA LYS A 39 26.33 3.28 15.07
C LYS A 39 27.80 3.56 14.74
N LYS A 40 28.71 3.13 15.60
CA LYS A 40 30.17 3.13 15.34
C LYS A 40 30.66 1.71 15.10
N PRO A 41 30.84 1.28 13.84
CA PRO A 41 31.46 0.00 13.56
C PRO A 41 32.86 -0.08 14.16
N ALA A 42 33.18 -1.24 14.76
CA ALA A 42 34.53 -1.50 15.28
C ALA A 42 35.53 -1.84 14.16
N ASP A 43 35.04 -2.40 13.04
CA ASP A 43 35.84 -2.67 11.85
C ASP A 43 35.74 -1.51 10.87
N ILE A 44 36.90 -0.99 10.45
CA ILE A 44 37.00 0.05 9.41
C ILE A 44 36.46 -0.43 8.06
N ASN A 45 36.51 -1.74 7.79
CA ASN A 45 35.94 -2.29 6.57
C ASN A 45 34.43 -2.10 6.57
N GLU A 46 33.74 -2.44 7.67
CA GLU A 46 32.28 -2.27 7.82
C GLU A 46 31.88 -0.79 7.75
N LEU A 47 32.62 0.11 8.44
CA LEU A 47 32.40 1.55 8.36
C LEU A 47 32.46 2.06 6.92
N PHE A 48 33.53 1.70 6.19
CA PHE A 48 33.71 2.16 4.82
C PHE A 48 32.69 1.53 3.86
N THR A 49 32.47 0.21 3.92
CA THR A 49 31.63 -0.49 2.94
C THR A 49 30.16 -0.12 3.07
N GLU A 50 29.67 0.07 4.29
CA GLU A 50 28.30 0.51 4.53
C GLU A 50 28.08 1.95 4.07
N LEU A 51 29.04 2.84 4.37
CA LEU A 51 29.00 4.22 3.87
C LEU A 51 29.06 4.25 2.34
N PHE A 52 29.97 3.51 1.74
CA PHE A 52 30.13 3.47 0.29
C PHE A 52 28.88 2.91 -0.40
N ALA A 53 28.29 1.85 0.13
CA ALA A 53 27.03 1.30 -0.37
C ALA A 53 25.88 2.30 -0.23
N GLY A 54 25.77 2.97 0.91
CA GLY A 54 24.74 3.98 1.15
C GLY A 54 24.83 5.15 0.18
N LEU A 55 26.02 5.75 0.06
CA LEU A 55 26.25 6.87 -0.86
C LEU A 55 26.06 6.47 -2.33
N LEU A 56 26.47 5.27 -2.73
CA LEU A 56 26.24 4.77 -4.09
C LEU A 56 24.75 4.62 -4.40
N ILE A 57 23.98 4.06 -3.48
CA ILE A 57 22.53 3.90 -3.64
C ILE A 57 21.83 5.27 -3.64
N ASP A 58 22.23 6.19 -2.77
CA ASP A 58 21.67 7.55 -2.76
C ASP A 58 21.99 8.31 -4.05
N GLU A 59 23.16 8.09 -4.65
CA GLU A 59 23.49 8.64 -5.95
C GLU A 59 22.65 8.01 -7.09
N PHE A 60 22.33 6.71 -7.01
CA PHE A 60 21.37 6.08 -7.92
C PHE A 60 19.95 6.64 -7.75
N LYS A 61 19.49 6.91 -6.52
CA LYS A 61 18.22 7.59 -6.25
C LYS A 61 18.20 9.00 -6.86
N ARG A 62 19.27 9.77 -6.64
CA ARG A 62 19.41 11.16 -7.11
C ARG A 62 19.36 11.28 -8.64
N ARG A 63 19.86 10.27 -9.35
CA ARG A 63 19.89 10.22 -10.81
C ARG A 63 18.68 9.50 -11.43
N ASP A 64 17.66 9.19 -10.62
CA ASP A 64 16.46 8.45 -11.03
C ASP A 64 16.74 7.06 -11.65
N LEU A 65 17.92 6.47 -11.36
CA LEU A 65 18.27 5.09 -11.73
C LEU A 65 17.52 4.07 -10.85
N ILE A 66 17.10 4.51 -9.66
CA ILE A 66 16.11 3.83 -8.83
C ILE A 66 14.81 4.62 -8.94
N PRO A 67 13.71 4.00 -9.40
CA PRO A 67 12.41 4.66 -9.45
C PRO A 67 11.97 5.19 -8.07
N LYS A 68 11.37 6.37 -8.04
CA LYS A 68 11.03 7.09 -6.80
C LYS A 68 10.22 6.29 -5.77
N HIS A 69 9.30 5.45 -6.22
CA HIS A 69 8.50 4.61 -5.32
C HIS A 69 9.33 3.55 -4.58
N TYR A 70 10.53 3.20 -5.07
CA TYR A 70 11.47 2.32 -4.36
C TYR A 70 12.48 3.08 -3.49
N HIS A 71 12.46 4.41 -3.41
CA HIS A 71 13.48 5.15 -2.64
C HIS A 71 13.49 4.74 -1.16
N ASP A 72 12.30 4.58 -0.57
CA ASP A 72 12.15 4.17 0.83
C ASP A 72 12.54 2.71 1.08
N SER A 73 12.61 1.88 0.03
CA SER A 73 13.13 0.51 0.12
C SER A 73 14.61 0.45 0.50
N PHE A 74 15.32 1.58 0.53
CA PHE A 74 16.74 1.63 0.85
C PHE A 74 17.01 2.61 1.99
N ILE A 75 17.03 2.09 3.21
CA ILE A 75 17.38 2.84 4.42
C ILE A 75 18.90 2.77 4.58
N CYS A 76 19.56 3.73 3.95
CA CYS A 76 21.02 3.80 3.86
C CYS A 76 21.60 4.68 4.97
N ALA A 77 22.83 4.36 5.36
CA ALA A 77 23.62 5.18 6.27
C ALA A 77 24.50 6.17 5.49
N THR A 78 24.70 7.34 6.08
CA THR A 78 25.78 8.28 5.74
C THR A 78 26.73 8.42 6.93
N TYR A 79 27.68 9.35 6.88
CA TYR A 79 28.65 9.54 7.94
C TYR A 79 28.25 10.66 8.91
N ILE A 80 28.73 10.55 10.14
CA ILE A 80 28.79 11.64 11.11
C ILE A 80 30.18 11.68 11.74
N ARG A 81 30.73 12.88 11.91
CA ARG A 81 32.02 13.09 12.58
C ARG A 81 31.80 13.20 14.09
N LEU A 82 32.64 12.52 14.85
CA LEU A 82 32.63 12.53 16.31
C LEU A 82 33.59 13.60 16.86
N GLU A 83 33.46 13.91 18.15
CA GLU A 83 34.29 14.93 18.82
C GLU A 83 35.78 14.56 18.86
N ASP A 84 36.11 13.26 18.89
CA ASP A 84 37.47 12.75 18.81
C ASP A 84 38.07 12.82 17.38
N GLY A 85 37.30 13.35 16.42
CA GLY A 85 37.68 13.47 15.02
C GLY A 85 37.44 12.21 14.19
N SER A 86 37.07 11.08 14.81
CA SER A 86 36.73 9.83 14.13
C SER A 86 35.31 9.87 13.54
N TYR A 87 34.91 8.80 12.86
CA TYR A 87 33.65 8.73 12.13
C TYR A 87 32.75 7.61 12.64
N ALA A 88 31.45 7.84 12.54
CA ALA A 88 30.38 6.86 12.75
C ALA A 88 29.39 6.92 11.59
N LEU A 89 28.47 5.97 11.56
CA LEU A 89 27.39 5.90 10.60
C LEU A 89 26.11 6.47 11.22
N ILE A 90 25.41 7.31 10.47
CA ILE A 90 24.10 7.86 10.81
C ILE A 90 23.10 7.50 9.73
N GLN A 91 21.92 7.03 10.13
CA GLN A 91 20.81 6.70 9.24
C GLN A 91 19.50 7.26 9.81
N PRO A 92 18.51 7.59 8.96
CA PRO A 92 17.19 7.98 9.43
C PRO A 92 16.54 6.84 10.23
N LYS A 93 15.82 7.17 11.30
CA LYS A 93 15.02 6.20 12.03
C LYS A 93 13.66 6.05 11.33
N VAL A 94 13.45 4.89 10.72
CA VAL A 94 12.21 4.53 10.02
C VAL A 94 11.45 3.49 10.84
N SER A 95 10.12 3.58 10.87
CA SER A 95 9.27 2.53 11.45
C SER A 95 9.17 1.36 10.47
N PHE A 96 9.49 0.16 10.94
CA PHE A 96 9.41 -1.05 10.13
C PHE A 96 9.23 -2.28 11.00
N LYS A 97 8.81 -3.37 10.36
CA LYS A 97 8.78 -4.72 10.93
C LYS A 97 9.85 -5.58 10.28
N GLU A 98 10.69 -6.20 11.10
CA GLU A 98 11.71 -7.14 10.62
C GLU A 98 11.06 -8.38 10.00
N LEU A 99 11.65 -8.90 8.92
CA LEU A 99 11.08 -10.00 8.16
C LEU A 99 10.87 -11.26 9.03
N TYR A 100 11.75 -11.54 10.01
CA TYR A 100 11.61 -12.73 10.87
C TYR A 100 10.31 -12.71 11.69
N LYS A 101 9.76 -11.52 11.98
CA LYS A 101 8.47 -11.36 12.67
C LYS A 101 7.28 -11.59 11.73
N ILE A 102 7.49 -11.54 10.42
CA ILE A 102 6.48 -11.76 9.39
C ILE A 102 6.43 -13.24 9.04
N ILE A 103 7.60 -13.85 8.79
CA ILE A 103 7.70 -15.25 8.39
C ILE A 103 7.75 -16.23 9.58
N GLY A 104 7.78 -15.72 10.82
CA GLY A 104 7.72 -16.55 12.02
C GLY A 104 9.03 -17.27 12.38
N THR A 105 10.18 -16.69 12.04
CA THR A 105 11.52 -17.26 12.32
C THR A 105 12.23 -16.57 13.48
N GLY A 106 11.51 -15.83 14.32
CA GLY A 106 12.06 -15.21 15.54
C GLY A 106 12.55 -16.23 16.57
N ASN A 107 13.51 -15.82 17.40
CA ASN A 107 13.90 -16.56 18.59
C ASN A 107 12.73 -16.60 19.62
N LYS A 108 12.86 -17.39 20.69
CA LYS A 108 11.80 -17.56 21.71
C LYS A 108 11.38 -16.25 22.39
N GLU A 109 12.27 -15.27 22.42
CA GLU A 109 12.05 -13.96 23.04
C GLU A 109 11.46 -12.93 22.05
N GLY A 110 11.40 -13.27 20.75
CA GLY A 110 10.97 -12.37 19.68
C GLY A 110 11.91 -11.18 19.44
N SER A 111 13.11 -11.19 20.03
CA SER A 111 14.06 -10.08 20.04
C SER A 111 14.97 -10.04 18.80
N ASP A 112 15.22 -11.19 18.19
CA ASP A 112 16.03 -11.35 16.97
C ASP A 112 15.60 -12.63 16.22
N ARG A 113 16.11 -12.82 15.01
CA ARG A 113 15.92 -14.03 14.21
C ARG A 113 16.59 -15.24 14.85
N HIS A 114 15.98 -16.41 14.68
CA HIS A 114 16.57 -17.68 15.06
C HIS A 114 17.51 -18.20 13.96
N VAL A 115 18.79 -17.86 14.07
CA VAL A 115 19.83 -18.12 13.04
C VAL A 115 19.80 -19.55 12.46
N LEU A 116 19.79 -20.58 13.32
CA LEU A 116 19.79 -21.99 12.89
C LEU A 116 18.50 -22.40 12.17
N MET A 117 17.37 -21.78 12.50
CA MET A 117 16.07 -22.12 11.93
C MET A 117 16.02 -21.67 10.47
N GLU A 118 16.53 -20.46 10.19
CA GLU A 118 16.62 -19.97 8.81
C GLU A 118 17.67 -20.71 7.99
N ILE A 119 18.73 -21.19 8.62
CA ILE A 119 19.75 -21.97 7.92
C ILE A 119 19.19 -23.31 7.45
N LEU A 120 18.46 -24.01 8.33
CA LEU A 120 17.98 -25.37 8.06
C LEU A 120 16.66 -25.38 7.28
N PHE A 121 15.78 -24.41 7.54
CA PHE A 121 14.41 -24.39 7.05
C PHE A 121 14.03 -23.08 6.34
N GLY A 122 14.97 -22.16 6.15
CA GLY A 122 14.73 -20.86 5.53
C GLY A 122 13.89 -20.91 4.25
N PRO A 123 14.20 -21.79 3.27
CA PRO A 123 13.40 -21.92 2.06
C PRO A 123 11.91 -22.18 2.29
N ASP A 124 11.54 -22.89 3.34
CA ASP A 124 10.15 -23.19 3.66
C ASP A 124 9.44 -22.01 4.31
N TYR A 125 10.13 -21.28 5.18
CA TYR A 125 9.58 -20.09 5.83
C TYR A 125 9.44 -18.91 4.87
N TYR A 126 10.44 -18.67 4.01
CA TYR A 126 10.45 -17.52 3.10
C TYR A 126 9.37 -17.64 2.01
N VAL A 127 8.88 -18.85 1.72
CA VAL A 127 7.71 -19.05 0.83
C VAL A 127 6.46 -18.34 1.32
N SER A 128 6.31 -18.11 2.63
CA SER A 128 5.18 -17.34 3.18
C SER A 128 5.11 -15.90 2.65
N LEU A 129 6.22 -15.36 2.13
CA LEU A 129 6.24 -14.05 1.48
C LEU A 129 5.31 -13.97 0.26
N THR A 130 5.01 -15.10 -0.38
CA THR A 130 4.07 -15.18 -1.50
C THR A 130 2.60 -15.06 -1.09
N GLU A 131 2.31 -15.15 0.21
CA GLU A 131 0.97 -15.06 0.79
C GLU A 131 0.59 -13.63 1.16
N ILE A 132 1.57 -12.73 1.18
CA ILE A 132 1.37 -11.30 1.46
C ILE A 132 0.70 -10.67 0.24
N LYS A 133 -0.50 -10.11 0.45
CA LYS A 133 -1.22 -9.34 -0.56
C LYS A 133 -0.63 -7.94 -0.66
N ASN A 134 -0.69 -7.35 -1.85
CA ASN A 134 -0.32 -5.94 -2.08
C ASN A 134 1.11 -5.60 -1.58
N GLN A 135 2.11 -6.33 -2.05
CA GLN A 135 3.51 -6.08 -1.67
C GLN A 135 4.34 -5.61 -2.87
N PHE A 136 5.40 -4.85 -2.62
CA PHE A 136 6.41 -4.54 -3.63
C PHE A 136 7.79 -4.31 -3.02
N GLY A 137 8.83 -4.27 -3.87
CA GLY A 137 10.19 -3.90 -3.47
C GLY A 137 11.15 -5.07 -3.25
N LEU A 138 10.64 -6.29 -2.99
CA LEU A 138 11.50 -7.43 -2.62
C LEU A 138 12.52 -7.77 -3.71
N SER A 139 12.09 -7.94 -4.96
CA SER A 139 12.99 -8.21 -6.07
C SER A 139 14.02 -7.10 -6.27
N PHE A 140 13.63 -5.84 -6.06
CA PHE A 140 14.49 -4.67 -6.27
C PHE A 140 15.59 -4.59 -5.20
N ILE A 141 15.25 -4.75 -3.91
CA ILE A 141 16.25 -4.74 -2.83
C ILE A 141 17.22 -5.93 -2.92
N LEU A 142 16.73 -7.10 -3.34
CA LEU A 142 17.56 -8.30 -3.51
C LEU A 142 18.48 -8.16 -4.73
N MET A 143 17.97 -7.61 -5.83
CA MET A 143 18.76 -7.31 -7.03
C MET A 143 19.91 -6.36 -6.69
N LEU A 144 19.63 -5.22 -6.02
CA LEU A 144 20.67 -4.26 -5.69
C LEU A 144 21.66 -4.78 -4.63
N SER A 145 21.18 -5.51 -3.62
CA SER A 145 22.08 -6.16 -2.64
C SER A 145 23.04 -7.13 -3.34
N LEU A 146 22.52 -7.94 -4.26
CA LEU A 146 23.33 -8.85 -5.05
C LEU A 146 24.30 -8.09 -5.96
N LEU A 147 23.88 -6.99 -6.58
CA LEU A 147 24.72 -6.18 -7.47
C LEU A 147 25.96 -5.65 -6.75
N ILE A 148 25.80 -5.10 -5.54
CA ILE A 148 26.90 -4.57 -4.72
C ILE A 148 27.65 -5.65 -3.91
N GLY A 149 27.30 -6.92 -4.09
CA GLY A 149 27.94 -8.04 -3.38
C GLY A 149 27.60 -8.12 -1.89
N ASP A 150 26.47 -7.56 -1.47
CA ASP A 150 25.94 -7.73 -0.14
C ASP A 150 25.05 -8.99 -0.08
N TYR A 151 25.64 -10.07 0.43
CA TYR A 151 24.95 -11.35 0.58
C TYR A 151 24.17 -11.50 1.89
N SER A 152 24.21 -10.50 2.78
CA SER A 152 23.59 -10.55 4.11
C SER A 152 22.09 -10.23 4.08
N VAL A 153 21.36 -10.79 3.11
CA VAL A 153 19.92 -10.57 2.85
C VAL A 153 18.99 -11.44 3.72
N HIS A 154 19.39 -11.67 4.96
CA HIS A 154 18.60 -12.44 5.92
C HIS A 154 17.46 -11.61 6.52
N SER A 155 16.58 -12.27 7.26
CA SER A 155 15.35 -11.69 7.80
C SER A 155 15.49 -10.60 8.86
N GLY A 156 16.67 -10.43 9.45
CA GLY A 156 16.99 -9.28 10.31
C GLY A 156 17.39 -8.02 9.54
N ASN A 157 17.66 -8.16 8.25
CA ASN A 157 18.29 -7.16 7.37
C ASN A 157 17.35 -6.74 6.24
N VAL A 158 16.39 -7.61 5.91
CA VAL A 158 15.20 -7.29 5.12
C VAL A 158 14.07 -6.97 6.09
N VAL A 159 13.41 -5.84 5.86
CA VAL A 159 12.32 -5.34 6.70
C VAL A 159 11.14 -4.94 5.82
N CYS A 160 9.98 -4.74 6.43
CA CYS A 160 8.79 -4.24 5.77
C CYS A 160 8.38 -2.91 6.39
N LEU A 161 8.19 -1.91 5.55
CA LEU A 161 7.66 -0.61 5.95
C LEU A 161 6.14 -0.71 6.07
N ASP A 162 5.60 -0.11 7.12
CA ASP A 162 4.15 0.05 7.25
C ASP A 162 3.73 1.28 6.43
N SER A 163 2.76 1.11 5.50
CA SER A 163 2.18 2.24 4.78
C SER A 163 1.12 2.91 5.67
N ASP A 164 1.40 4.11 6.17
CA ASP A 164 0.42 4.94 6.91
C ASP A 164 -0.67 5.56 6.00
N THR A 165 -0.66 5.26 4.70
CA THR A 165 -1.71 5.72 3.76
C THR A 165 -2.94 4.82 3.85
N SER A 166 -4.00 5.38 4.42
CA SER A 166 -5.33 4.79 4.57
C SER A 166 -5.89 4.20 3.27
N ASP A 167 -6.53 3.02 3.42
CA ASP A 167 -7.37 2.24 2.50
C ASP A 167 -6.73 1.15 1.63
N THR A 168 -5.42 1.11 1.46
CA THR A 168 -4.73 -0.08 0.92
C THR A 168 -3.51 -0.40 1.78
N ASN A 169 -3.59 -1.47 2.57
CA ASN A 169 -2.42 -2.01 3.29
C ASN A 169 -1.39 -2.51 2.27
N VAL A 170 -0.54 -1.62 1.78
CA VAL A 170 0.53 -1.94 0.83
C VAL A 170 1.81 -2.17 1.63
N MET A 171 2.41 -3.34 1.47
CA MET A 171 3.65 -3.69 2.16
C MET A 171 4.86 -3.40 1.26
N GLN A 172 5.70 -2.46 1.65
CA GLN A 172 6.96 -2.19 0.96
C GLN A 172 8.12 -2.92 1.65
N PHE A 173 8.84 -3.75 0.91
CA PHE A 173 10.09 -4.33 1.39
C PHE A 173 11.22 -3.31 1.34
N ALA A 174 12.03 -3.27 2.39
CA ALA A 174 13.18 -2.41 2.52
C ALA A 174 14.42 -3.14 3.03
N ARG A 175 15.59 -2.55 2.78
CA ARG A 175 16.92 -3.03 3.16
C ARG A 175 17.56 -2.05 4.16
N ILE A 176 18.11 -2.59 5.25
CA ILE A 176 18.83 -1.86 6.32
C ILE A 176 20.18 -2.51 6.58
N ASP A 177 21.23 -1.82 7.03
CA ASP A 177 22.52 -2.47 7.38
C ASP A 177 23.21 -3.18 6.19
N LEU A 178 23.98 -2.41 5.42
CA LEU A 178 24.73 -2.85 4.24
C LEU A 178 26.22 -3.14 4.55
N GLY A 179 26.59 -3.38 5.82
CA GLY A 179 27.98 -3.55 6.23
C GLY A 179 28.74 -4.72 5.57
N ALA A 180 28.03 -5.68 4.99
CA ALA A 180 28.62 -6.79 4.24
C ALA A 180 28.83 -6.51 2.74
N ALA A 181 28.45 -5.32 2.25
CA ALA A 181 28.65 -4.92 0.86
C ALA A 181 30.12 -4.97 0.44
N PHE A 182 30.34 -5.23 -0.85
CA PHE A 182 31.63 -5.27 -1.53
C PHE A 182 32.69 -6.24 -0.93
N ARG A 183 32.31 -7.17 -0.05
CA ARG A 183 33.25 -8.18 0.45
C ARG A 183 33.69 -9.11 -0.68
N ASN A 184 35.01 -9.20 -0.88
CA ASN A 184 35.65 -9.93 -1.98
C ASN A 184 35.08 -9.54 -3.36
N PHE A 185 34.58 -8.31 -3.52
CA PHE A 185 33.88 -7.85 -4.72
C PHE A 185 34.64 -8.11 -6.02
N GLY A 186 35.96 -7.90 -6.06
CA GLY A 186 36.79 -8.11 -7.24
C GLY A 186 37.40 -9.50 -7.40
N CYS A 187 37.10 -10.45 -6.50
CA CYS A 187 37.54 -11.82 -6.66
C CYS A 187 36.78 -12.50 -7.81
N LYS A 188 37.48 -13.00 -8.83
CA LYS A 188 36.86 -13.57 -10.04
C LYS A 188 35.87 -14.69 -9.75
N GLU A 189 36.14 -15.49 -8.73
CA GLU A 189 35.32 -16.61 -8.29
C GLU A 189 33.94 -16.17 -7.75
N ASN A 190 33.79 -14.92 -7.28
CA ASN A 190 32.51 -14.32 -6.90
C ASN A 190 31.60 -14.02 -8.10
N HIS A 191 32.12 -14.12 -9.33
CA HIS A 191 31.39 -13.80 -10.55
C HIS A 191 31.04 -15.06 -11.38
N THR A 192 31.60 -16.21 -11.03
CA THR A 192 31.30 -17.49 -11.68
C THR A 192 29.88 -17.96 -11.38
N ASN A 193 29.51 -17.94 -10.09
CA ASN A 193 28.14 -18.14 -9.65
C ASN A 193 27.77 -16.98 -8.72
N ILE A 194 27.02 -16.02 -9.26
CA ILE A 194 26.71 -14.77 -8.56
C ILE A 194 25.96 -15.00 -7.25
N LEU A 195 25.22 -16.10 -7.11
CA LEU A 195 24.47 -16.47 -5.90
C LEU A 195 25.29 -17.26 -4.86
N ASN A 196 26.52 -17.65 -5.20
CA ASN A 196 27.39 -18.45 -4.34
C ASN A 196 28.80 -17.84 -4.22
N PRO A 197 28.96 -16.77 -3.42
CA PRO A 197 30.23 -16.10 -3.24
C PRO A 197 31.29 -17.04 -2.65
N VAL A 198 32.56 -16.68 -2.84
CA VAL A 198 33.78 -17.32 -2.34
C VAL A 198 33.72 -17.58 -0.84
N GLU A 199 33.10 -16.69 -0.06
CA GLU A 199 32.89 -16.90 1.38
C GLU A 199 32.14 -18.21 1.66
N TYR A 200 31.39 -18.76 0.69
CA TYR A 200 30.61 -19.99 0.80
C TYR A 200 31.23 -21.17 0.05
N GLN A 201 32.43 -21.02 -0.51
CA GLN A 201 33.09 -22.09 -1.27
C GLN A 201 34.07 -22.88 -0.37
N GLY A 202 34.22 -24.19 -0.63
CA GLY A 202 35.15 -25.10 0.06
C GLY A 202 34.49 -26.30 0.77
N TRP A 203 35.14 -27.48 0.72
CA TRP A 203 34.61 -28.77 1.24
C TRP A 203 34.39 -28.84 2.75
N PHE A 204 34.92 -27.89 3.53
CA PHE A 204 34.76 -27.81 4.99
C PHE A 204 34.43 -26.39 5.46
N ASN A 205 33.70 -25.61 4.65
CA ASN A 205 33.38 -24.24 5.00
C ASN A 205 32.02 -24.15 5.73
N PRO A 206 31.98 -24.05 7.08
CA PRO A 206 30.72 -23.91 7.81
C PRO A 206 29.97 -22.62 7.45
N ALA A 207 30.63 -21.60 6.88
CA ALA A 207 29.97 -20.40 6.40
C ALA A 207 29.06 -20.69 5.19
N ALA A 208 29.40 -21.66 4.34
CA ALA A 208 28.58 -22.08 3.21
C ALA A 208 27.20 -22.60 3.65
N LEU A 209 27.20 -23.40 4.73
CA LEU A 209 25.97 -23.94 5.32
C LEU A 209 25.19 -22.88 6.08
N THR A 210 25.86 -21.86 6.65
CA THR A 210 25.23 -20.94 7.62
C THR A 210 24.90 -19.55 7.08
N LYS A 211 25.34 -19.21 5.86
CA LYS A 211 25.24 -17.83 5.32
C LYS A 211 24.71 -17.71 3.88
N GLY A 212 24.31 -18.80 3.22
CA GLY A 212 23.75 -18.77 1.85
C GLY A 212 22.34 -18.17 1.75
N TYR A 213 22.14 -16.94 2.21
CA TYR A 213 20.80 -16.35 2.44
C TYR A 213 19.98 -16.16 1.17
N PHE A 214 20.59 -15.92 0.00
CA PHE A 214 19.86 -15.89 -1.27
C PHE A 214 19.17 -17.23 -1.57
N LEU A 215 19.73 -18.36 -1.13
CA LEU A 215 19.12 -19.67 -1.33
C LEU A 215 17.87 -19.89 -0.46
N ASN A 216 17.62 -19.05 0.56
CA ASN A 216 16.34 -19.06 1.28
C ASN A 216 15.19 -18.59 0.40
N TYR A 217 15.45 -17.84 -0.67
CA TYR A 217 14.43 -17.36 -1.59
C TYR A 217 14.13 -18.35 -2.74
N LYS A 218 14.86 -19.48 -2.83
CA LYS A 218 14.82 -20.42 -3.96
C LYS A 218 13.47 -21.07 -4.26
N LYS A 219 12.55 -21.09 -3.29
CA LYS A 219 11.20 -21.66 -3.45
C LYS A 219 10.15 -20.62 -3.88
N ILE A 220 10.54 -19.36 -4.05
CA ILE A 220 9.68 -18.28 -4.56
C ILE A 220 9.90 -18.17 -6.07
N ILE A 221 9.03 -18.83 -6.83
CA ILE A 221 9.09 -18.92 -8.30
C ILE A 221 8.79 -17.55 -8.92
N GLY A 222 9.61 -17.10 -9.86
CA GLY A 222 9.49 -15.79 -10.50
C GLY A 222 10.24 -14.66 -9.80
N LEU A 223 10.77 -14.87 -8.59
CA LEU A 223 11.53 -13.83 -7.88
C LEU A 223 12.89 -13.54 -8.53
N PHE A 224 13.66 -14.59 -8.87
CA PHE A 224 14.94 -14.43 -9.56
C PHE A 224 14.78 -13.87 -10.97
N PRO A 225 13.80 -14.32 -11.79
CA PRO A 225 13.44 -13.64 -13.02
C PRO A 225 13.09 -12.15 -12.83
N ALA A 226 12.31 -11.81 -11.80
CA ALA A 226 11.99 -10.40 -11.51
C ALA A 226 13.24 -9.58 -11.12
N MET A 227 14.20 -10.17 -10.41
CA MET A 227 15.51 -9.53 -10.17
C MET A 227 16.29 -9.33 -11.48
N ALA A 228 16.25 -10.31 -12.39
CA ALA A 228 16.92 -10.24 -13.69
C ALA A 228 16.35 -9.13 -14.58
N GLU A 229 15.03 -8.95 -14.58
CA GLU A 229 14.35 -7.86 -15.29
C GLU A 229 14.84 -6.50 -14.77
N LYS A 230 14.88 -6.29 -13.44
CA LYS A 230 15.37 -5.04 -12.85
C LYS A 230 16.85 -4.77 -13.11
N ALA A 231 17.69 -5.81 -13.11
CA ALA A 231 19.09 -5.67 -13.49
C ALA A 231 19.24 -5.28 -14.98
N THR A 232 18.40 -5.85 -15.85
CA THR A 232 18.40 -5.56 -17.29
C THR A 232 17.93 -4.13 -17.55
N GLU A 233 16.85 -3.68 -16.89
CA GLU A 233 16.38 -2.29 -16.93
C GLU A 233 17.49 -1.30 -16.52
N LEU A 234 18.17 -1.58 -15.41
CA LEU A 234 19.28 -0.75 -14.92
C LEU A 234 20.47 -0.75 -15.88
N HIS A 235 20.81 -1.90 -16.48
CA HIS A 235 21.89 -2.02 -17.46
C HIS A 235 21.63 -1.17 -18.72
N PHE A 236 20.37 -1.00 -19.13
CA PHE A 236 20.05 -0.13 -20.27
C PHE A 236 20.17 1.36 -19.97
N GLN A 237 20.09 1.75 -18.69
CA GLN A 237 20.20 3.15 -18.25
C GLN A 237 21.63 3.54 -17.89
N LEU A 238 22.50 2.56 -17.61
CA LEU A 238 23.87 2.77 -17.20
C LEU A 238 24.83 2.58 -18.39
N ASP A 239 25.69 3.57 -18.61
CA ASP A 239 26.91 3.41 -19.39
C ASP A 239 28.15 3.61 -18.50
N ASN A 240 29.33 3.27 -19.04
CA ASN A 240 30.58 3.35 -18.29
C ASN A 240 30.94 4.78 -17.86
N ALA A 241 30.61 5.79 -18.69
CA ALA A 241 30.93 7.18 -18.37
C ALA A 241 30.04 7.69 -17.23
N LEU A 242 28.75 7.32 -17.24
CA LEU A 242 27.82 7.60 -16.16
C LEU A 242 28.23 6.91 -14.85
N LEU A 243 28.66 5.65 -14.91
CA LEU A 243 29.17 4.95 -13.73
C LEU A 243 30.45 5.59 -13.16
N GLU A 244 31.37 6.03 -14.03
CA GLU A 244 32.56 6.75 -13.60
C GLU A 244 32.22 8.07 -12.90
N ASP A 245 31.26 8.83 -13.46
CA ASP A 245 30.77 10.08 -12.86
C ASP A 245 30.03 9.84 -11.52
N ILE A 246 29.28 8.75 -11.41
CA ILE A 246 28.66 8.31 -10.14
C ILE A 246 29.75 8.01 -9.10
N LEU A 247 30.78 7.24 -9.45
CA LEU A 247 31.89 6.96 -8.54
C LEU A 247 32.59 8.24 -8.08
N ALA A 248 32.84 9.17 -9.01
CA ALA A 248 33.41 10.47 -8.69
C ALA A 248 32.56 11.26 -7.69
N ALA A 249 31.25 11.32 -7.88
CA ALA A 249 30.33 11.99 -6.96
C ALA A 249 30.31 11.35 -5.56
N VAL A 250 30.31 10.01 -5.51
CA VAL A 250 30.34 9.25 -4.24
C VAL A 250 31.64 9.51 -3.48
N PHE A 251 32.80 9.40 -4.14
CA PHE A 251 34.11 9.63 -3.51
C PHE A 251 34.30 11.08 -3.06
N ALA A 252 33.75 12.05 -3.80
CA ALA A 252 33.77 13.46 -3.43
C ALA A 252 32.99 13.76 -2.15
N THR A 253 31.94 12.99 -1.86
CA THR A 253 31.09 13.16 -0.67
C THR A 253 31.74 12.60 0.59
N MET A 254 32.66 11.64 0.47
CA MET A 254 33.35 11.04 1.60
C MET A 254 34.42 11.97 2.19
N PRO A 255 34.59 12.02 3.52
CA PRO A 255 35.67 12.79 4.13
C PRO A 255 37.06 12.27 3.72
N ALA A 256 37.96 13.20 3.38
CA ALA A 256 39.32 12.87 2.94
C ALA A 256 40.15 12.11 4.00
N ASP A 257 39.86 12.35 5.28
CA ASP A 257 40.52 11.72 6.44
C ASP A 257 39.77 10.50 6.99
N LEU A 258 38.70 10.02 6.32
CA LEU A 258 37.92 8.85 6.74
C LEU A 258 38.78 7.58 6.84
N ILE A 259 39.67 7.36 5.86
CA ILE A 259 40.56 6.19 5.81
C ILE A 259 42.03 6.61 5.69
N ASN A 260 42.88 6.02 6.52
CA ASN A 260 44.33 6.19 6.44
C ASN A 260 44.98 5.17 5.48
N HIS A 261 46.29 5.27 5.25
CA HIS A 261 47.02 4.36 4.36
C HIS A 261 46.85 2.88 4.74
N THR A 262 46.95 2.56 6.03
CA THR A 262 46.78 1.18 6.52
C THR A 262 45.36 0.67 6.29
N ALA A 263 44.34 1.53 6.42
CA ALA A 263 42.96 1.18 6.11
C ALA A 263 42.76 0.95 4.61
N LYS A 264 43.40 1.72 3.73
CA LYS A 264 43.37 1.49 2.27
C LYS A 264 43.90 0.10 1.90
N GLU A 265 45.02 -0.31 2.48
CA GLU A 265 45.59 -1.67 2.28
C GLU A 265 44.67 -2.79 2.75
N LYS A 266 44.01 -2.60 3.89
CA LYS A 266 43.03 -3.56 4.40
C LYS A 266 41.80 -3.62 3.50
N LEU A 267 41.31 -2.48 3.06
CA LEU A 267 40.15 -2.37 2.19
C LEU A 267 40.43 -2.94 0.80
N ALA A 268 41.57 -2.67 0.18
CA ALA A 268 41.92 -3.24 -1.12
C ALA A 268 41.87 -4.78 -1.07
N LYS A 269 42.39 -5.39 0.00
CA LYS A 269 42.29 -6.83 0.25
C LYS A 269 40.86 -7.29 0.53
N TYR A 270 40.12 -6.54 1.37
CA TYR A 270 38.74 -6.87 1.71
C TYR A 270 37.80 -6.81 0.49
N LEU A 271 38.01 -5.83 -0.39
CA LEU A 271 37.28 -5.64 -1.63
C LEU A 271 37.75 -6.59 -2.73
N GLY A 272 38.98 -7.10 -2.66
CA GLY A 272 39.59 -7.86 -3.75
C GLY A 272 39.92 -6.99 -4.97
N ILE A 273 40.22 -5.70 -4.76
CA ILE A 273 40.53 -4.73 -5.82
C ILE A 273 41.82 -4.00 -5.44
N ASP A 274 42.95 -4.44 -6.00
CA ASP A 274 44.28 -3.95 -5.62
C ASP A 274 44.47 -2.44 -5.89
N SER A 275 43.85 -1.94 -6.96
CA SER A 275 43.89 -0.52 -7.35
C SER A 275 43.23 0.42 -6.33
N PHE A 276 42.40 -0.11 -5.41
CA PHE A 276 41.83 0.67 -4.32
C PHE A 276 42.90 1.32 -3.43
N ASN A 277 44.11 0.75 -3.34
CA ASN A 277 45.19 1.31 -2.52
C ASN A 277 45.59 2.74 -2.91
N GLN A 278 45.31 3.15 -4.14
CA GLN A 278 45.70 4.44 -4.70
C GLN A 278 44.57 5.48 -4.67
N VAL A 279 43.36 5.12 -4.20
CA VAL A 279 42.22 6.04 -4.22
C VAL A 279 42.39 7.17 -3.21
N THR A 280 41.81 8.32 -3.51
CA THR A 280 41.75 9.47 -2.59
C THR A 280 40.29 9.85 -2.38
N LEU A 281 39.87 9.99 -1.11
CA LEU A 281 38.52 10.39 -0.74
C LEU A 281 38.42 11.92 -0.68
N GLY A 282 37.21 12.47 -0.76
CA GLY A 282 36.95 13.91 -0.74
C GLY A 282 37.34 14.63 -2.03
N SER A 283 37.53 13.89 -3.12
CA SER A 283 37.92 14.39 -4.44
C SER A 283 36.95 13.91 -5.51
N HIS A 284 36.69 14.76 -6.49
CA HIS A 284 35.95 14.39 -7.71
C HIS A 284 36.81 13.58 -8.69
N GLN A 285 38.11 13.40 -8.40
CA GLN A 285 39.02 12.59 -9.20
C GLN A 285 39.24 11.26 -8.50
N VAL A 286 38.56 10.22 -9.00
CA VAL A 286 38.81 8.84 -8.60
C VAL A 286 40.04 8.34 -9.35
N TYR A 287 40.83 7.48 -8.71
CA TYR A 287 41.98 6.87 -9.36
C TYR A 287 41.52 6.07 -10.60
N PRO A 288 41.99 6.40 -11.82
CA PRO A 288 41.39 5.86 -13.05
C PRO A 288 41.36 4.33 -13.13
N GLN A 289 42.42 3.66 -12.66
CA GLN A 289 42.45 2.20 -12.65
C GLN A 289 41.39 1.60 -11.71
N PHE A 290 41.16 2.24 -10.55
CA PHE A 290 40.11 1.78 -9.65
C PHE A 290 38.72 1.95 -10.26
N SER A 291 38.45 3.09 -10.91
CA SER A 291 37.20 3.30 -11.63
C SER A 291 36.99 2.21 -12.68
N GLN A 292 38.02 1.93 -13.49
CA GLN A 292 37.95 0.90 -14.53
C GLN A 292 37.69 -0.49 -13.94
N ASP A 293 38.45 -0.91 -12.92
CA ASP A 293 38.30 -2.22 -12.29
C ASP A 293 36.89 -2.37 -11.69
N PHE A 294 36.41 -1.34 -10.97
CA PHE A 294 35.08 -1.34 -10.38
C PHE A 294 33.98 -1.44 -11.44
N ILE A 295 34.05 -0.64 -12.51
CA ILE A 295 33.07 -0.63 -13.59
C ILE A 295 33.05 -1.97 -14.32
N GLU A 296 34.20 -2.57 -14.59
CA GLU A 296 34.28 -3.89 -15.21
C GLU A 296 33.57 -4.94 -14.34
N ILE A 297 33.89 -4.98 -13.05
CA ILE A 297 33.25 -5.90 -12.10
C ILE A 297 31.74 -5.64 -12.03
N PHE A 298 31.34 -4.38 -11.89
CA PHE A 298 29.94 -3.98 -11.77
C PHE A 298 29.12 -4.42 -12.97
N ASN A 299 29.63 -4.19 -14.19
CA ASN A 299 28.98 -4.62 -15.44
C ASN A 299 28.90 -6.14 -15.56
N VAL A 300 29.97 -6.87 -15.20
CA VAL A 300 29.96 -8.34 -15.19
C VAL A 300 28.86 -8.86 -14.25
N ARG A 301 28.76 -8.29 -13.05
CA ARG A 301 27.72 -8.67 -12.08
C ARG A 301 26.33 -8.33 -12.59
N LEU A 302 26.12 -7.12 -13.10
CA LEU A 302 24.82 -6.68 -13.60
C LEU A 302 24.31 -7.58 -14.72
N LYS A 303 25.19 -7.92 -15.68
CA LYS A 303 24.90 -8.89 -16.73
C LYS A 303 24.52 -10.26 -16.16
N LYS A 304 25.30 -10.77 -15.18
CA LYS A 304 25.02 -12.08 -14.56
C LYS A 304 23.69 -12.11 -13.80
N ILE A 305 23.31 -10.99 -13.19
CA ILE A 305 22.02 -10.87 -12.52
C ILE A 305 20.89 -10.85 -13.55
N GLY A 306 21.07 -10.17 -14.69
CA GLY A 306 20.15 -10.19 -15.83
C GLY A 306 19.95 -11.57 -16.48
N GLU A 307 20.80 -12.55 -16.16
CA GLU A 307 20.71 -13.94 -16.63
C GLU A 307 20.04 -14.88 -15.60
N LEU A 308 19.58 -14.37 -14.44
CA LEU A 308 19.01 -15.21 -13.38
C LEU A 308 17.68 -15.86 -13.78
N GLN A 309 17.51 -17.10 -13.35
CA GLN A 309 16.31 -17.91 -13.54
C GLN A 309 15.93 -18.58 -12.23
N ASP A 310 14.72 -19.14 -12.17
CA ASP A 310 14.29 -19.92 -11.02
C ASP A 310 15.22 -21.13 -10.79
N LEU A 311 15.60 -21.33 -9.52
CA LEU A 311 16.57 -22.37 -9.13
C LEU A 311 15.94 -23.76 -8.99
N ILE A 312 14.60 -23.84 -8.97
CA ILE A 312 13.85 -25.08 -8.87
C ILE A 312 12.70 -25.08 -9.90
N PRO A 313 12.18 -26.25 -10.28
CA PRO A 313 11.02 -26.35 -11.16
C PRO A 313 9.78 -25.65 -10.59
N ALA A 314 8.96 -25.04 -11.46
CA ALA A 314 7.78 -24.26 -11.07
C ALA A 314 6.75 -25.03 -10.22
N ASN A 315 6.68 -26.36 -10.35
CA ASN A 315 5.79 -27.21 -9.56
C ASN A 315 6.28 -27.50 -8.12
N GLN A 316 7.47 -27.01 -7.74
CA GLN A 316 8.09 -27.23 -6.43
C GLN A 316 8.15 -25.96 -5.55
N GLY A 317 7.63 -24.83 -6.03
CA GLY A 317 7.62 -23.56 -5.30
C GLY A 317 6.28 -22.83 -5.36
N LYS A 318 6.23 -21.61 -4.83
CA LYS A 318 5.06 -20.72 -4.92
C LYS A 318 5.38 -19.48 -5.76
N LEU A 319 4.40 -19.01 -6.52
CA LEU A 319 4.57 -17.88 -7.43
C LEU A 319 4.77 -16.56 -6.68
N TYR A 320 5.79 -15.82 -7.07
CA TYR A 320 6.06 -14.45 -6.67
C TYR A 320 4.95 -13.53 -7.16
N ARG A 321 4.42 -12.70 -6.28
CA ARG A 321 3.38 -11.71 -6.61
C ARG A 321 3.83 -10.36 -6.06
N SER A 322 4.09 -9.41 -6.93
CA SER A 322 4.40 -8.01 -6.59
C SER A 322 3.39 -7.12 -7.28
N LEU A 323 3.02 -6.01 -6.63
CA LEU A 323 2.34 -4.91 -7.32
C LEU A 323 3.25 -4.39 -8.43
N SER A 324 2.64 -4.10 -9.57
CA SER A 324 3.28 -3.40 -10.69
C SER A 324 3.40 -1.90 -10.39
N VAL A 325 4.17 -1.18 -11.20
CA VAL A 325 4.28 0.28 -11.08
C VAL A 325 2.92 0.92 -11.40
N GLU A 326 2.17 0.31 -12.29
CA GLU A 326 0.81 0.67 -12.70
C GLU A 326 -0.17 0.46 -11.55
N ASP A 327 -0.05 -0.63 -10.78
CA ASP A 327 -0.85 -0.86 -9.57
C ASP A 327 -0.53 0.17 -8.47
N LEU A 328 0.75 0.56 -8.32
CA LEU A 328 1.17 1.58 -7.34
C LEU A 328 0.75 3.00 -7.75
N ARG A 329 0.60 3.25 -9.05
CA ARG A 329 0.18 4.54 -9.63
C ARG A 329 -1.32 4.61 -9.91
N SER A 330 -2.02 3.49 -9.81
CA SER A 330 -3.46 3.43 -10.06
C SER A 330 -4.15 4.41 -9.12
N PRO A 331 -4.87 5.42 -9.63
CA PRO A 331 -5.57 6.37 -8.79
C PRO A 331 -6.50 5.59 -7.87
N ALA A 332 -6.49 5.93 -6.58
CA ALA A 332 -7.37 5.33 -5.58
C ALA A 332 -8.79 5.32 -6.15
N LYS A 333 -9.37 4.12 -6.31
CA LYS A 333 -10.73 3.99 -6.86
C LYS A 333 -11.72 4.15 -5.71
N LEU A 334 -12.70 5.04 -5.86
CA LEU A 334 -13.75 5.23 -4.87
C LEU A 334 -14.68 4.02 -4.85
N ALA A 335 -14.67 3.27 -3.75
CA ALA A 335 -15.58 2.14 -3.59
C ALA A 335 -16.93 2.60 -3.04
N LEU A 336 -18.01 2.34 -3.79
CA LEU A 336 -19.37 2.49 -3.28
C LEU A 336 -19.82 1.18 -2.63
N ILE A 337 -20.32 1.25 -1.39
CA ILE A 337 -20.73 0.09 -0.59
C ILE A 337 -22.25 0.07 -0.49
N THR A 338 -22.85 -1.10 -0.65
CA THR A 338 -24.28 -1.33 -0.41
C THR A 338 -24.47 -1.71 1.06
N ASN A 339 -25.36 -1.02 1.77
CA ASN A 339 -25.69 -1.30 3.16
C ASN A 339 -27.08 -1.92 3.25
N ASP A 340 -27.16 -3.16 3.72
CA ASP A 340 -28.41 -3.90 3.83
C ASP A 340 -29.45 -3.22 4.72
N ASN A 341 -29.01 -2.44 5.71
CA ASN A 341 -29.89 -1.76 6.67
C ASN A 341 -30.49 -0.44 6.14
N PHE A 342 -30.00 0.11 5.03
CA PHE A 342 -30.51 1.37 4.47
C PHE A 342 -31.67 1.14 3.50
N SER A 343 -32.67 2.01 3.53
CA SER A 343 -33.67 2.11 2.45
C SER A 343 -33.02 2.54 1.14
N PHE A 344 -33.75 2.44 0.03
CA PHE A 344 -33.25 2.90 -1.27
C PHE A 344 -32.86 4.39 -1.23
N ILE A 345 -33.67 5.24 -0.60
CA ILE A 345 -33.41 6.68 -0.47
C ILE A 345 -32.11 6.93 0.31
N GLU A 346 -32.00 6.37 1.50
CA GLU A 346 -30.81 6.53 2.37
C GLU A 346 -29.55 6.03 1.66
N GLN A 347 -29.64 4.94 0.91
CA GLN A 347 -28.52 4.44 0.12
C GLN A 347 -28.09 5.43 -0.96
N MET A 348 -29.03 6.10 -1.64
CA MET A 348 -28.74 7.11 -2.66
C MET A 348 -28.13 8.37 -2.04
N GLU A 349 -28.63 8.83 -0.89
CA GLU A 349 -28.10 10.00 -0.17
C GLU A 349 -26.65 9.77 0.29
N VAL A 350 -26.36 8.60 0.86
CA VAL A 350 -24.99 8.24 1.28
C VAL A 350 -24.06 8.18 0.07
N TRP A 351 -24.50 7.61 -1.05
CA TRP A 351 -23.69 7.60 -2.28
C TRP A 351 -23.50 9.00 -2.86
N GLN A 352 -24.50 9.88 -2.79
CA GLN A 352 -24.38 11.27 -3.22
C GLN A 352 -23.33 12.02 -2.39
N GLU A 353 -23.38 11.90 -1.06
CA GLU A 353 -22.40 12.51 -0.14
C GLU A 353 -21.00 11.97 -0.44
N THR A 354 -20.85 10.65 -0.54
CA THR A 354 -19.57 9.98 -0.85
C THR A 354 -18.97 10.46 -2.19
N LEU A 355 -19.78 10.66 -3.23
CA LEU A 355 -19.34 11.18 -4.53
C LEU A 355 -19.09 12.70 -4.52
N THR A 356 -19.66 13.40 -3.56
CA THR A 356 -19.48 14.85 -3.41
C THR A 356 -18.17 15.17 -2.70
N ASP A 357 -17.82 14.39 -1.68
CA ASP A 357 -16.64 14.59 -0.84
C ASP A 357 -15.38 13.89 -1.37
N SER A 358 -15.49 13.08 -2.43
CA SER A 358 -14.38 12.34 -3.02
C SER A 358 -13.40 13.22 -3.80
N GLU A 359 -12.11 13.07 -3.50
CA GLU A 359 -11.00 13.68 -4.26
C GLU A 359 -10.64 12.87 -5.53
N THR A 360 -11.08 11.61 -5.63
CA THR A 360 -10.92 10.77 -6.82
C THR A 360 -12.18 10.77 -7.68
N THR A 361 -12.01 10.62 -8.99
CA THR A 361 -13.11 10.54 -9.97
C THR A 361 -13.29 9.14 -10.53
N LEU A 362 -12.56 8.14 -10.02
CA LEU A 362 -12.60 6.78 -10.57
C LEU A 362 -13.46 5.86 -9.69
N LEU A 363 -14.52 5.27 -10.25
CA LEU A 363 -15.41 4.37 -9.51
C LEU A 363 -14.85 2.94 -9.41
N ALA A 364 -14.93 2.37 -8.20
CA ALA A 364 -14.88 0.92 -7.96
C ALA A 364 -16.28 0.40 -7.63
N VAL A 365 -16.86 -0.35 -8.55
CA VAL A 365 -18.24 -0.88 -8.45
C VAL A 365 -18.30 -2.37 -8.07
N ASN A 366 -17.15 -2.94 -7.73
CA ASN A 366 -16.93 -4.37 -7.49
C ASN A 366 -17.74 -4.86 -6.29
N ASN A 367 -17.94 -3.97 -5.32
CA ASN A 367 -18.63 -4.24 -4.05
C ASN A 367 -20.12 -3.89 -4.09
N ILE A 368 -20.64 -3.42 -5.22
CA ILE A 368 -22.07 -3.14 -5.37
C ILE A 368 -22.78 -4.42 -5.81
N ASP A 369 -23.71 -4.91 -4.99
CA ASP A 369 -24.58 -6.03 -5.36
C ASP A 369 -25.80 -5.51 -6.12
N LEU A 370 -25.84 -5.75 -7.43
CA LEU A 370 -26.96 -5.33 -8.29
C LEU A 370 -28.28 -5.98 -7.87
N ALA A 371 -28.25 -7.21 -7.34
CA ALA A 371 -29.47 -7.88 -6.90
C ALA A 371 -30.08 -7.16 -5.70
N VAL A 372 -29.23 -6.73 -4.74
CA VAL A 372 -29.66 -5.96 -3.58
C VAL A 372 -30.16 -4.58 -3.99
N VAL A 373 -29.46 -3.89 -4.89
CA VAL A 373 -29.89 -2.56 -5.40
C VAL A 373 -31.22 -2.65 -6.14
N SER A 374 -31.38 -3.63 -7.04
CA SER A 374 -32.65 -3.86 -7.75
C SER A 374 -33.79 -4.19 -6.79
N HIS A 375 -33.52 -4.99 -5.76
CA HIS A 375 -34.54 -5.34 -4.76
C HIS A 375 -35.00 -4.10 -3.99
N LYS A 376 -34.06 -3.31 -3.44
CA LYS A 376 -34.35 -2.05 -2.73
C LYS A 376 -35.09 -1.06 -3.62
N PHE A 377 -34.71 -0.95 -4.89
CA PHE A 377 -35.40 -0.09 -5.85
C PHE A 377 -36.84 -0.55 -6.10
N ASN A 378 -37.07 -1.85 -6.32
CA ASN A 378 -38.40 -2.41 -6.54
C ASN A 378 -39.30 -2.24 -5.29
N ASP A 379 -38.76 -2.39 -4.10
CA ASP A 379 -39.48 -2.14 -2.85
C ASP A 379 -39.87 -0.67 -2.72
N PHE A 380 -38.93 0.24 -3.02
CA PHE A 380 -39.22 1.69 -3.09
C PHE A 380 -40.30 2.01 -4.12
N LEU A 381 -40.20 1.49 -5.34
CA LEU A 381 -41.18 1.67 -6.41
C LEU A 381 -42.59 1.30 -5.93
N ASN A 382 -42.73 0.13 -5.30
CA ASN A 382 -44.02 -0.36 -4.82
C ASN A 382 -44.57 0.51 -3.69
N ALA A 383 -43.75 0.84 -2.70
CA ALA A 383 -44.15 1.68 -1.57
C ALA A 383 -44.54 3.10 -2.03
N PHE A 384 -43.74 3.69 -2.92
CA PHE A 384 -43.95 5.04 -3.44
C PHE A 384 -45.26 5.14 -4.22
N LEU A 385 -45.50 4.21 -5.17
CA LEU A 385 -46.74 4.17 -5.93
C LEU A 385 -47.96 3.95 -5.02
N GLN A 386 -47.87 3.04 -4.05
CA GLN A 386 -48.96 2.76 -3.11
C GLN A 386 -49.31 3.99 -2.26
N GLN A 387 -48.29 4.75 -1.81
CA GLN A 387 -48.50 5.99 -1.06
C GLN A 387 -49.22 7.05 -1.89
N ILE A 388 -48.89 7.17 -3.18
CA ILE A 388 -49.53 8.11 -4.10
C ILE A 388 -50.98 7.67 -4.39
N GLU A 389 -51.21 6.38 -4.63
CA GLU A 389 -52.56 5.82 -4.80
C GLU A 389 -53.46 6.17 -3.61
N PHE A 390 -52.94 6.01 -2.39
CA PHE A 390 -53.67 6.35 -1.15
C PHE A 390 -53.96 7.85 -1.06
N THR A 391 -52.97 8.69 -1.31
CA THR A 391 -53.09 10.16 -1.22
C THR A 391 -54.07 10.72 -2.26
N CYS A 392 -54.04 10.20 -3.48
CA CYS A 392 -55.01 10.54 -4.54
C CYS A 392 -56.43 10.14 -4.16
N HIS A 393 -56.61 8.97 -3.52
CA HIS A 393 -57.92 8.46 -3.14
C HIS A 393 -58.56 9.30 -2.00
N ASP A 394 -57.76 9.72 -1.01
CA ASP A 394 -58.25 10.55 0.10
C ASP A 394 -58.62 11.98 -0.35
N ASN A 395 -57.86 12.56 -1.29
CA ASN A 395 -58.19 13.89 -1.85
C ASN A 395 -59.52 13.89 -2.64
N HIS A 396 -59.88 12.78 -3.29
CA HIS A 396 -61.15 12.67 -4.01
C HIS A 396 -62.38 12.50 -3.10
N LYS A 397 -62.23 11.90 -1.91
CA LYS A 397 -63.33 11.75 -0.92
C LYS A 397 -63.81 13.07 -0.32
N ASN A 398 -62.98 14.11 -0.31
CA ASN A 398 -63.36 15.44 0.18
C ASN A 398 -64.22 16.27 -0.79
N THR A 399 -64.53 15.74 -1.98
CA THR A 399 -65.33 16.45 -3.00
C THR A 399 -66.71 15.88 -3.29
N GLN A 400 -67.12 14.72 -2.76
CA GLN A 400 -68.52 14.28 -2.80
C GLN A 400 -68.91 13.36 -1.62
N PRO A 401 -70.09 13.55 -0.99
CA PRO A 401 -70.61 12.64 0.02
C PRO A 401 -71.49 11.57 -0.65
N SER A 402 -71.04 10.32 -0.67
CA SER A 402 -71.93 9.17 -0.80
C SER A 402 -71.21 7.89 -0.33
N TRP A 403 -71.65 7.38 0.81
CA TRP A 403 -71.20 6.12 1.38
C TRP A 403 -71.63 4.92 0.53
N LYS A 404 -70.72 3.95 0.32
CA LYS A 404 -71.00 2.53 0.49
C LYS A 404 -69.71 1.71 0.58
N ASP A 405 -69.74 0.74 1.48
CA ASP A 405 -68.70 -0.22 1.84
C ASP A 405 -68.02 -0.88 0.64
N SER A 406 -66.68 -0.92 0.64
CA SER A 406 -65.86 -2.12 0.40
C SER A 406 -64.37 -1.78 0.53
N GLN A 407 -63.65 -2.55 1.36
CA GLN A 407 -62.19 -2.59 1.48
C GLN A 407 -61.53 -3.21 0.24
N THR A 408 -61.76 -2.64 -0.93
CA THR A 408 -60.97 -2.95 -2.12
C THR A 408 -60.28 -1.67 -2.54
N LEU A 409 -58.97 -1.57 -2.28
CA LEU A 409 -58.11 -0.56 -2.90
C LEU A 409 -58.45 -0.55 -4.40
N THR A 410 -59.13 0.50 -4.85
CA THR A 410 -59.50 0.69 -6.25
C THR A 410 -58.22 0.66 -7.07
N PHE A 411 -58.12 -0.32 -7.98
CA PHE A 411 -57.03 -0.46 -8.93
C PHE A 411 -56.78 0.88 -9.65
N CYS A 412 -55.63 1.52 -9.40
CA CYS A 412 -55.22 2.73 -10.11
C CYS A 412 -54.43 2.32 -11.37
N PRO A 413 -55.00 2.50 -12.58
CA PRO A 413 -54.33 1.99 -13.77
C PRO A 413 -53.06 2.78 -14.15
N GLU A 414 -52.90 4.03 -13.68
CA GLU A 414 -51.65 4.81 -13.80
C GLU A 414 -50.52 4.18 -12.97
N ALA A 415 -50.79 3.83 -11.72
CA ALA A 415 -49.81 3.18 -10.85
C ALA A 415 -49.47 1.77 -11.35
N ALA A 416 -50.44 1.00 -11.82
CA ALA A 416 -50.18 -0.30 -12.46
C ALA A 416 -49.27 -0.14 -13.68
N TYR A 417 -49.56 0.82 -14.56
CA TYR A 417 -48.73 1.13 -15.72
C TYR A 417 -47.29 1.50 -15.34
N LEU A 418 -47.11 2.39 -14.34
CA LEU A 418 -45.77 2.78 -13.89
C LEU A 418 -45.03 1.63 -13.21
N ARG A 419 -45.71 0.81 -12.42
CA ARG A 419 -45.11 -0.38 -11.80
C ARG A 419 -44.53 -1.31 -12.87
N ASP A 420 -45.31 -1.62 -13.90
CA ASP A 420 -44.87 -2.48 -15.00
C ASP A 420 -43.75 -1.84 -15.84
N SER A 421 -43.75 -0.51 -15.96
CA SER A 421 -42.76 0.24 -16.75
C SER A 421 -41.40 0.37 -16.08
N PHE A 422 -41.31 0.26 -14.75
CA PHE A 422 -40.07 0.52 -14.01
C PHE A 422 -39.53 -0.72 -13.28
N LEU A 423 -40.28 -1.80 -13.14
CA LEU A 423 -39.84 -2.99 -12.40
C LEU A 423 -38.56 -3.59 -13.00
N LEU A 424 -37.59 -3.92 -12.13
CA LEU A 424 -36.29 -4.45 -12.51
C LEU A 424 -36.13 -5.93 -12.14
N LYS A 425 -35.30 -6.65 -12.91
CA LYS A 425 -34.76 -7.96 -12.58
C LYS A 425 -33.56 -7.84 -11.63
N THR A 426 -33.08 -8.99 -11.14
CA THR A 426 -31.93 -9.08 -10.22
C THR A 426 -30.60 -8.59 -10.83
N ASP A 427 -30.49 -8.56 -12.16
CA ASP A 427 -29.33 -8.00 -12.88
C ASP A 427 -29.50 -6.50 -13.20
N SER A 428 -30.53 -5.87 -12.63
CA SER A 428 -30.92 -4.47 -12.91
C SER A 428 -31.32 -4.22 -14.37
N SER A 429 -31.62 -5.27 -15.15
CA SER A 429 -32.30 -5.12 -16.43
C SER A 429 -33.80 -4.90 -16.22
N PRO A 430 -34.46 -4.08 -17.06
CA PRO A 430 -35.89 -3.92 -16.93
C PRO A 430 -36.65 -5.21 -17.23
N LEU A 431 -37.77 -5.42 -16.52
CA LEU A 431 -38.64 -6.56 -16.72
C LEU A 431 -39.54 -6.38 -17.95
N PHE A 432 -39.72 -5.15 -18.43
CA PHE A 432 -40.68 -4.83 -19.47
C PHE A 432 -40.32 -5.39 -20.86
N ASN A 433 -41.36 -5.64 -21.66
CA ASN A 433 -41.29 -5.94 -23.07
C ASN A 433 -41.76 -4.71 -23.87
N ASP A 434 -40.86 -4.08 -24.62
CA ASP A 434 -41.15 -2.83 -25.38
C ASP A 434 -42.40 -2.94 -26.26
N LYS A 435 -42.70 -4.13 -26.79
CA LYS A 435 -43.87 -4.39 -27.64
C LYS A 435 -45.21 -4.35 -26.90
N GLU A 436 -45.21 -4.49 -25.58
CA GLU A 436 -46.43 -4.44 -24.75
C GLU A 436 -46.67 -3.05 -24.19
N LEU A 437 -45.61 -2.30 -23.86
CA LEU A 437 -45.71 -0.93 -23.33
C LEU A 437 -46.23 0.07 -24.38
N GLU A 438 -45.83 -0.08 -25.65
CA GLU A 438 -46.31 0.79 -26.75
C GLU A 438 -47.81 0.71 -26.98
N LYS A 439 -48.43 -0.44 -26.66
CA LYS A 439 -49.89 -0.63 -26.75
C LYS A 439 -50.65 0.09 -25.64
N VAL A 440 -49.96 0.49 -24.56
CA VAL A 440 -50.52 1.12 -23.36
C VAL A 440 -49.95 2.53 -23.18
N LYS A 441 -49.79 3.30 -24.27
CA LYS A 441 -49.48 4.74 -24.15
C LYS A 441 -50.63 5.45 -23.44
N LYS A 442 -50.48 5.66 -22.13
CA LYS A 442 -51.44 6.35 -21.29
C LYS A 442 -51.04 7.82 -21.16
N ASN A 443 -51.98 8.73 -21.44
CA ASN A 443 -51.82 10.14 -21.06
C ASN A 443 -51.92 10.22 -19.54
N LEU A 444 -50.78 10.37 -18.88
CA LEU A 444 -50.71 10.56 -17.44
C LEU A 444 -51.16 11.98 -17.09
N ASP A 445 -52.00 12.11 -16.06
CA ASP A 445 -52.35 13.42 -15.48
C ASP A 445 -51.14 14.04 -14.77
N SER A 446 -51.23 15.35 -14.48
CA SER A 446 -50.11 16.14 -13.93
C SER A 446 -49.34 15.47 -12.78
N PRO A 447 -49.97 14.95 -11.70
CA PRO A 447 -49.22 14.33 -10.61
C PRO A 447 -48.50 13.05 -11.04
N TRP A 448 -49.12 12.22 -11.88
CA TRP A 448 -48.51 10.99 -12.39
C TRP A 448 -47.35 11.24 -13.35
N LYS A 449 -47.31 12.42 -14.02
CA LYS A 449 -46.14 12.85 -14.79
C LYS A 449 -44.94 13.13 -13.88
N GLU A 450 -45.16 13.77 -12.73
CA GLU A 450 -44.10 14.05 -11.75
C GLU A 450 -43.60 12.75 -11.10
N VAL A 451 -44.50 11.82 -10.77
CA VAL A 451 -44.15 10.48 -10.28
C VAL A 451 -43.27 9.74 -11.29
N LYS A 452 -43.66 9.76 -12.57
CA LYS A 452 -42.86 9.19 -13.65
C LYS A 452 -41.48 9.86 -13.72
N HIS A 453 -41.40 11.16 -13.51
CA HIS A 453 -40.12 11.88 -13.54
C HIS A 453 -39.18 11.41 -12.42
N VAL A 454 -39.69 11.30 -11.18
CA VAL A 454 -38.93 10.75 -10.03
C VAL A 454 -38.44 9.33 -10.32
N LEU A 455 -39.32 8.44 -10.76
CA LEU A 455 -38.98 7.05 -11.09
C LEU A 455 -37.96 6.96 -12.24
N THR A 456 -38.03 7.88 -13.20
CA THR A 456 -37.04 7.98 -14.29
C THR A 456 -35.66 8.36 -13.75
N ALA A 457 -35.60 9.34 -12.83
CA ALA A 457 -34.34 9.75 -12.21
C ALA A 457 -33.72 8.60 -11.38
N CYS A 458 -34.53 7.86 -10.61
CA CYS A 458 -34.05 6.65 -9.92
C CYS A 458 -33.45 5.64 -10.91
N LEU A 459 -34.16 5.39 -12.01
CA LEU A 459 -33.75 4.39 -12.99
C LEU A 459 -32.39 4.76 -13.62
N TYR A 460 -32.15 6.05 -13.89
CA TYR A 460 -30.85 6.51 -14.41
C TYR A 460 -29.70 6.19 -13.47
N VAL A 461 -29.89 6.33 -12.15
CA VAL A 461 -28.88 5.94 -11.15
C VAL A 461 -28.58 4.44 -11.26
N VAL A 462 -29.60 3.59 -11.20
CA VAL A 462 -29.45 2.12 -11.23
C VAL A 462 -28.79 1.65 -12.53
N ILE A 463 -29.20 2.21 -13.67
CA ILE A 463 -28.62 1.87 -14.97
C ILE A 463 -27.16 2.32 -15.08
N THR A 464 -26.80 3.49 -14.54
CA THR A 464 -25.42 3.97 -14.54
C THR A 464 -24.50 3.02 -13.77
N ILE A 465 -24.96 2.53 -12.62
CA ILE A 465 -24.24 1.54 -11.81
C ILE A 465 -24.08 0.22 -12.55
N ARG A 466 -25.15 -0.25 -13.21
CA ARG A 466 -25.11 -1.46 -14.02
C ARG A 466 -24.09 -1.35 -15.15
N ILE A 467 -24.11 -0.25 -15.92
CA ILE A 467 -23.15 -0.02 -17.01
C ILE A 467 -21.72 0.02 -16.46
N ALA A 468 -21.49 0.68 -15.32
CA ALA A 468 -20.17 0.69 -14.69
C ALA A 468 -19.69 -0.74 -14.36
N LYS A 469 -20.58 -1.61 -13.88
CA LYS A 469 -20.25 -3.00 -13.56
C LYS A 469 -19.98 -3.85 -14.81
N GLU A 470 -20.71 -3.61 -15.89
CA GLU A 470 -20.47 -4.25 -17.19
C GLU A 470 -19.11 -3.84 -17.79
N ILE A 471 -18.76 -2.55 -17.74
CA ILE A 471 -17.45 -2.05 -18.20
C ILE A 471 -16.31 -2.61 -17.36
N HIS A 472 -16.47 -2.62 -16.04
CA HIS A 472 -15.47 -3.20 -15.13
C HIS A 472 -15.24 -4.69 -15.41
N SER A 473 -16.26 -5.41 -15.89
CA SER A 473 -16.18 -6.85 -16.19
C SER A 473 -15.72 -7.16 -17.63
N SER A 474 -15.41 -6.13 -18.44
CA SER A 474 -15.05 -6.30 -19.85
C SER A 474 -13.53 -6.43 -20.07
N ASP A 475 -13.11 -7.30 -20.99
CA ASP A 475 -11.70 -7.57 -21.35
C ASP A 475 -11.01 -6.42 -22.13
N ASN A 476 -11.51 -5.19 -22.04
CA ASN A 476 -10.95 -4.03 -22.74
C ASN A 476 -9.65 -3.53 -22.08
N LEU A 477 -8.86 -2.75 -22.84
CA LEU A 477 -7.65 -2.09 -22.34
C LEU A 477 -7.97 -1.23 -21.10
N GLU A 478 -7.16 -1.39 -20.05
CA GLU A 478 -7.38 -0.81 -18.72
C GLU A 478 -7.58 0.72 -18.74
N ASP A 479 -6.82 1.44 -19.58
CA ASP A 479 -6.94 2.89 -19.74
C ASP A 479 -8.30 3.31 -20.32
N THR A 480 -8.86 2.51 -21.24
CA THR A 480 -10.18 2.78 -21.83
C THR A 480 -11.28 2.55 -20.80
N ASN A 481 -11.13 1.51 -19.96
CA ASN A 481 -12.04 1.24 -18.85
C ASN A 481 -11.97 2.35 -17.78
N ASN A 482 -10.78 2.84 -17.45
CA ASN A 482 -10.59 3.91 -16.46
C ASN A 482 -11.22 5.23 -16.93
N TYR A 483 -11.04 5.62 -18.19
CA TYR A 483 -11.70 6.80 -18.76
C TYR A 483 -13.23 6.67 -18.74
N ALA A 484 -13.76 5.50 -19.13
CA ALA A 484 -15.19 5.25 -19.11
C ALA A 484 -15.77 5.27 -17.68
N LEU A 485 -15.09 4.66 -16.71
CA LEU A 485 -15.48 4.68 -15.30
C LEU A 485 -15.42 6.08 -14.70
N SER A 486 -14.46 6.92 -15.13
CA SER A 486 -14.42 8.32 -14.70
C SER A 486 -15.57 9.15 -15.27
N ASN A 487 -16.03 8.90 -16.50
CA ASN A 487 -17.23 9.55 -17.01
C ASN A 487 -18.49 9.08 -16.29
N LEU A 488 -18.57 7.79 -15.97
CA LEU A 488 -19.69 7.24 -15.21
C LEU A 488 -19.75 7.75 -13.78
N PHE A 489 -18.63 8.13 -13.16
CA PHE A 489 -18.60 8.86 -11.89
C PHE A 489 -19.40 10.15 -11.96
N PHE A 490 -19.11 11.00 -12.95
CA PHE A 490 -19.80 12.27 -13.11
C PHE A 490 -21.29 12.08 -13.42
N ASN A 491 -21.61 11.14 -14.33
CA ASN A 491 -23.00 10.81 -14.66
C ASN A 491 -23.76 10.30 -13.42
N LEU A 492 -23.15 9.44 -12.61
CA LEU A 492 -23.78 8.91 -11.40
C LEU A 492 -24.06 10.03 -10.39
N LYS A 493 -23.11 10.95 -10.20
CA LYS A 493 -23.29 12.13 -9.35
C LYS A 493 -24.43 13.02 -9.82
N GLU A 494 -24.50 13.30 -11.13
CA GLU A 494 -25.60 14.07 -11.71
C GLU A 494 -26.96 13.37 -11.57
N HIS A 495 -27.03 12.08 -11.83
CA HIS A 495 -28.26 11.30 -11.68
C HIS A 495 -28.74 11.21 -10.24
N LEU A 496 -27.83 11.08 -9.27
CA LEU A 496 -28.15 11.10 -7.84
C LEU A 496 -28.69 12.46 -7.40
N ASN A 497 -28.05 13.55 -7.82
CA ASN A 497 -28.54 14.91 -7.57
C ASN A 497 -29.93 15.11 -8.14
N LEU A 498 -30.14 14.76 -9.41
CA LEU A 498 -31.42 14.87 -10.08
C LEU A 498 -32.50 14.07 -9.34
N PHE A 499 -32.19 12.86 -8.90
CA PHE A 499 -33.12 12.03 -8.16
C PHE A 499 -33.51 12.65 -6.82
N ILE A 500 -32.53 13.01 -6.00
CA ILE A 500 -32.76 13.53 -4.64
C ILE A 500 -33.54 14.84 -4.69
N GLU A 501 -33.18 15.76 -5.59
CA GLU A 501 -33.91 17.01 -5.79
C GLU A 501 -35.34 16.77 -6.27
N SER A 502 -35.53 15.90 -7.27
CA SER A 502 -36.86 15.60 -7.81
C SER A 502 -37.77 14.95 -6.76
N TYR A 503 -37.22 14.01 -5.98
CA TYR A 503 -37.95 13.33 -4.92
C TYR A 503 -38.33 14.30 -3.80
N GLN A 504 -37.40 15.13 -3.32
CA GLN A 504 -37.68 16.12 -2.28
C GLN A 504 -38.74 17.13 -2.72
N LEU A 505 -38.61 17.70 -3.93
CA LEU A 505 -39.60 18.64 -4.49
C LEU A 505 -40.98 17.99 -4.62
N PHE A 506 -41.05 16.72 -5.05
CA PHE A 506 -42.30 15.98 -5.12
C PHE A 506 -42.92 15.79 -3.74
N MET A 507 -42.13 15.34 -2.75
CA MET A 507 -42.61 15.11 -1.39
C MET A 507 -43.13 16.40 -0.73
N GLU A 508 -42.42 17.53 -0.90
CA GLU A 508 -42.84 18.84 -0.40
C GLU A 508 -44.16 19.32 -1.02
N ARG A 509 -44.32 19.16 -2.34
CA ARG A 509 -45.50 19.65 -3.07
C ARG A 509 -46.73 18.77 -2.91
N PHE A 510 -46.53 17.45 -2.93
CA PHE A 510 -47.62 16.50 -3.12
C PHE A 510 -48.05 15.81 -1.82
N ILE A 511 -47.09 15.47 -0.96
CA ILE A 511 -47.36 14.72 0.29
C ILE A 511 -47.44 15.64 1.50
N PHE A 512 -46.65 16.72 1.52
CA PHE A 512 -46.59 17.68 2.62
C PHE A 512 -46.98 19.13 2.25
N PRO A 513 -48.06 19.39 1.48
CA PRO A 513 -48.38 20.74 0.98
C PRO A 513 -48.60 21.79 2.09
N ASN A 514 -48.83 21.36 3.34
CA ASN A 514 -49.04 22.23 4.51
C ASN A 514 -47.93 22.17 5.57
N CYS A 515 -46.75 21.62 5.28
CA CYS A 515 -45.65 21.57 6.26
C CYS A 515 -44.81 22.86 6.19
N PRO A 516 -44.85 23.76 7.20
CA PRO A 516 -44.18 25.05 7.14
C PRO A 516 -42.73 24.90 7.62
N LEU A 517 -41.90 24.22 6.85
CA LEU A 517 -40.47 24.09 7.15
C LEU A 517 -39.61 24.42 5.93
N LYS A 518 -39.90 25.54 5.25
CA LYS A 518 -38.98 26.34 4.39
C LYS A 518 -39.76 27.44 3.67
N LYS A 519 -40.21 28.45 4.42
CA LYS A 519 -40.39 29.79 3.84
C LYS A 519 -39.45 30.73 4.59
N ASN A 520 -38.27 30.96 4.00
CA ASN A 520 -37.69 32.29 3.78
C ASN A 520 -36.23 32.17 3.35
N SER A 521 -35.98 32.45 2.06
CA SER A 521 -34.69 32.94 1.58
C SER A 521 -34.93 33.90 0.41
N GLN A 522 -35.57 35.04 0.67
CA GLN A 522 -35.45 36.21 -0.19
C GLN A 522 -35.22 37.45 0.68
N THR A 523 -34.01 37.98 0.55
CA THR A 523 -33.61 39.39 0.65
C THR A 523 -34.18 40.24 1.78
N LEU A 524 -33.35 40.46 2.80
CA LEU A 524 -33.30 41.73 3.52
C LEU A 524 -31.84 42.18 3.60
N GLU A 525 -31.55 43.29 2.92
CA GLU A 525 -30.31 44.05 3.07
C GLU A 525 -30.24 44.72 4.46
N ALA A 526 -28.99 44.95 4.89
CA ALA A 526 -28.51 45.88 5.90
C ALA A 526 -28.75 45.54 7.39
N SER A 527 -27.73 44.97 8.04
CA SER A 527 -26.75 45.71 8.88
C SER A 527 -26.07 44.77 9.89
N PHE A 528 -24.74 44.78 9.90
CA PHE A 528 -23.91 44.03 10.86
C PHE A 528 -24.16 44.50 12.30
N PRO A 529 -24.06 43.58 13.29
CA PRO A 529 -22.79 43.44 14.01
C PRO A 529 -22.32 41.98 14.15
N GLU A 530 -21.02 41.74 14.00
CA GLU A 530 -20.36 40.48 14.40
C GLU A 530 -20.20 40.39 15.95
N PRO A 531 -19.59 39.33 16.52
CA PRO A 531 -20.13 38.00 16.74
C PRO A 531 -20.08 37.61 18.24
N SER A 532 -20.87 36.62 18.67
CA SER A 532 -20.58 35.92 19.93
C SER A 532 -20.45 34.42 19.70
N VAL A 533 -19.20 33.98 19.81
CA VAL A 533 -18.70 32.61 19.90
C VAL A 533 -19.49 31.80 20.92
N SER A 534 -20.05 30.65 20.50
CA SER A 534 -20.29 29.43 21.30
C SER A 534 -21.37 28.59 20.62
N GLY A 535 -21.03 27.38 20.16
CA GLY A 535 -22.05 26.38 19.82
C GLY A 535 -21.93 25.67 18.46
N LYS A 536 -20.73 25.35 17.97
CA LYS A 536 -20.53 24.32 16.94
C LYS A 536 -19.41 23.38 17.40
N ASN A 537 -19.75 22.44 18.28
CA ASN A 537 -18.92 21.26 18.60
C ASN A 537 -19.62 20.29 19.59
N GLN A 538 -20.89 19.94 19.36
CA GLN A 538 -21.57 18.93 20.20
C GLN A 538 -22.31 17.81 19.46
N PHE A 539 -22.31 17.76 18.13
CA PHE A 539 -23.02 16.68 17.40
C PHE A 539 -22.15 15.48 16.98
N PHE A 540 -20.81 15.54 17.14
CA PHE A 540 -19.91 14.45 16.74
C PHE A 540 -19.28 13.63 17.88
N LYS A 541 -19.80 13.73 19.12
CA LYS A 541 -19.25 12.99 20.29
C LYS A 541 -20.14 11.92 20.90
N ALA A 542 -21.30 11.62 20.30
CA ALA A 542 -22.25 10.65 20.85
C ALA A 542 -22.23 9.26 20.17
N ALA A 543 -21.42 9.04 19.13
CA ALA A 543 -21.41 7.78 18.38
C ALA A 543 -20.17 6.88 18.61
N SER A 544 -19.18 7.30 19.42
CA SER A 544 -17.97 6.48 19.66
C SER A 544 -17.89 5.80 21.04
N ASN A 545 -18.93 5.88 21.88
CA ASN A 545 -18.93 5.22 23.20
C ASN A 545 -20.09 4.22 23.30
N LYS A 546 -19.88 3.03 22.72
CA LYS A 546 -20.51 1.79 23.19
C LYS A 546 -19.40 0.77 23.40
N GLU A 547 -18.95 0.70 24.65
CA GLU A 547 -18.08 -0.36 25.16
C GLU A 547 -18.80 -1.71 24.97
N PHE A 548 -18.19 -2.60 24.20
CA PHE A 548 -18.49 -4.02 24.24
C PHE A 548 -17.78 -4.61 25.48
N SER A 549 -18.52 -4.78 26.57
CA SER A 549 -18.12 -5.67 27.66
C SER A 549 -18.30 -7.12 27.22
N ILE A 550 -17.22 -7.78 26.79
CA ILE A 550 -17.19 -9.23 26.66
C ILE A 550 -16.66 -9.80 27.98
N ALA A 551 -17.48 -10.62 28.62
CA ALA A 551 -17.15 -11.37 29.82
C ALA A 551 -15.99 -12.35 29.53
N LEU A 552 -14.90 -12.18 30.27
CA LEU A 552 -13.81 -13.15 30.34
C LEU A 552 -14.29 -14.37 31.15
N GLU A 553 -14.51 -15.50 30.46
CA GLU A 553 -14.55 -16.81 31.10
C GLU A 553 -13.13 -17.22 31.51
N ASN A 554 -12.99 -17.63 32.77
CA ASN A 554 -11.75 -18.04 33.39
C ASN A 554 -11.11 -19.24 32.68
N PRO A 555 -9.81 -19.20 32.33
CA PRO A 555 -9.09 -20.42 31.99
C PRO A 555 -8.83 -21.27 33.26
N PRO A 556 -8.85 -22.61 33.16
CA PRO A 556 -8.63 -23.48 34.30
C PRO A 556 -7.18 -23.37 34.81
N LYS A 557 -7.06 -23.33 36.13
CA LYS A 557 -5.80 -23.43 36.89
C LYS A 557 -5.03 -24.68 36.45
N MET A 558 -3.87 -24.50 35.83
CA MET A 558 -2.85 -25.55 35.79
C MET A 558 -1.98 -25.45 37.03
N GLU A 559 -1.92 -26.55 37.77
CA GLU A 559 -1.10 -26.74 38.96
C GLU A 559 0.39 -26.66 38.62
N THR A 560 1.10 -25.90 39.44
CA THR A 560 2.55 -25.86 39.53
C THR A 560 3.08 -27.18 40.06
N LEU A 561 3.87 -27.89 39.25
CA LEU A 561 4.73 -28.99 39.72
C LEU A 561 6.16 -28.49 39.91
N SER A 562 6.65 -28.70 41.13
CA SER A 562 7.98 -28.34 41.63
C SER A 562 9.13 -29.07 40.92
N PRO A 563 10.36 -28.52 40.98
CA PRO A 563 11.51 -29.05 40.25
C PRO A 563 12.20 -30.19 41.03
N GLY A 564 12.54 -31.26 40.33
CA GLY A 564 13.41 -32.32 40.84
C GLY A 564 13.08 -33.67 40.23
N ASP A 565 13.79 -34.06 39.18
CA ASP A 565 14.62 -35.26 39.17
C ASP A 565 15.23 -35.52 37.78
N THR A 566 16.49 -35.93 37.83
CA THR A 566 17.44 -36.17 36.75
C THR A 566 17.27 -37.52 36.05
N LEU A 567 17.78 -37.57 34.80
CA LEU A 567 18.26 -38.73 33.98
C LEU A 567 17.24 -39.51 33.12
N PRO A 568 17.69 -40.21 32.04
CA PRO A 568 18.82 -39.99 31.13
C PRO A 568 18.45 -40.10 29.63
N ALA A 569 19.46 -39.78 28.80
CA ALA A 569 19.54 -39.90 27.35
C ALA A 569 18.98 -41.20 26.74
N LYS A 570 18.34 -41.08 25.56
CA LYS A 570 18.35 -42.09 24.50
C LYS A 570 18.37 -41.43 23.11
N THR A 571 19.38 -41.87 22.36
CA THR A 571 19.51 -41.97 20.90
C THR A 571 18.20 -42.14 20.13
N TYR A 572 17.96 -41.31 19.12
CA TYR A 572 18.28 -41.56 17.70
C TYR A 572 18.42 -40.24 16.95
#